data_AF-A0A8C4S6D6-F1
#
_entry.id   AF-A0A8C4S6D6-F1
#
_cell.length_a   1.000
_cell.length_b   1.000
_cell.length_c   1.000
_cell.angle_alpha   90.00
_cell.angle_beta   90.00
_cell.angle_gamma   90.00
#
_symmetry.space_group_name_H-M   'P 1'
#
loop_
_entity.id
_entity.type
_entity.pdbx_description
1 polymer ?
#
loop_
_entity_poly.entity_id
_entity_poly.type
_entity_poly.pdbx_seq_one_letter_code
_entity_poly.pdbx_strand_id
1 'polypeptide(L)'
;MEPARIGVVRESMLSNPLLMRNELGKSGKRGFRMPGPDFVYGKPYIVRDGGVPEVLTKWNYVTSAPRPGSGGQKALQDFVSLNREAVKSGLVTAQEHYHYRALHDYKYNPVKVGPWMKHQRLPADMTFGLPSQVGDPIYSLMEHRYQHDWLKEQLASQEARQAKQQMKKAKQQKIKETRTTHLRKSLPGEEQTTFWQMPRFQKVGPHLSTFRDPEERRKAFLAHSSDSTTRFGYLGQGIHTIS
;
A
#
# COMPACT_ATOMS: atom_id res chain seq x y z
N MET A 1 -25.54 18.15 34.15
CA MET A 1 -26.58 17.22 34.61
C MET A 1 -26.39 15.94 33.82
N GLU A 2 -25.84 14.90 34.44
CA GLU A 2 -25.63 13.61 33.75
C GLU A 2 -27.00 12.99 33.47
N PRO A 3 -27.33 12.63 32.22
CA PRO A 3 -28.62 12.01 31.92
C PRO A 3 -28.68 10.63 32.59
N ALA A 4 -29.84 10.30 33.16
CA ALA A 4 -30.06 9.01 33.79
C ALA A 4 -29.70 7.86 32.82
N ARG A 5 -28.67 7.08 33.16
CA ARG A 5 -28.17 5.98 32.33
C ARG A 5 -28.65 4.66 32.92
N ILE A 6 -29.34 3.89 32.11
CA ILE A 6 -29.84 2.54 32.46
C ILE A 6 -28.77 1.51 32.06
N GLY A 7 -28.33 0.66 32.99
CA GLY A 7 -27.41 -0.46 32.75
C GLY A 7 -26.03 -0.36 33.44
N VAL A 8 -25.22 -1.42 33.29
CA VAL A 8 -23.88 -1.54 33.91
C VAL A 8 -22.83 -0.78 33.09
N VAL A 9 -22.06 0.09 33.76
CA VAL A 9 -20.94 0.82 33.13
C VAL A 9 -19.71 -0.09 33.07
N ARG A 10 -19.23 -0.38 31.86
CA ARG A 10 -17.99 -1.15 31.63
C ARG A 10 -16.78 -0.21 31.58
N GLU A 11 -15.62 -0.65 32.04
CA GLU A 11 -14.38 0.15 32.02
C GLU A 11 -14.00 0.64 30.61
N SER A 12 -14.28 -0.17 29.58
CA SER A 12 -14.05 0.19 28.18
C SER A 12 -14.85 1.41 27.73
N MET A 13 -15.96 1.75 28.40
CA MET A 13 -16.74 2.95 28.11
C MET A 13 -16.05 4.24 28.56
N LEU A 14 -15.00 4.15 29.39
CA LEU A 14 -14.21 5.29 29.87
C LEU A 14 -12.92 5.50 29.06
N SER A 15 -12.42 4.47 28.39
CA SER A 15 -11.16 4.49 27.64
C SER A 15 -11.36 4.47 26.13
N ASN A 16 -12.39 3.79 25.62
CA ASN A 16 -12.62 3.67 24.18
C ASN A 16 -13.29 4.94 23.63
N PRO A 17 -12.63 5.68 22.72
CA PRO A 17 -13.18 6.91 22.14
C PRO A 17 -14.50 6.71 21.39
N LEU A 18 -14.80 5.51 20.91
CA LEU A 18 -16.04 5.21 20.19
C LEU A 18 -17.24 5.01 21.12
N LEU A 19 -16.99 4.63 22.38
CA LEU A 19 -18.04 4.32 23.36
C LEU A 19 -18.30 5.48 24.33
N MET A 20 -17.34 6.41 24.43
CA MET A 20 -17.49 7.62 25.23
C MET A 20 -18.50 8.57 24.60
N ARG A 21 -19.35 9.14 25.44
CA ARG A 21 -20.31 10.15 25.02
C ARG A 21 -19.66 11.52 25.07
N ASN A 22 -19.88 12.33 24.04
CA ASN A 22 -19.42 13.71 24.04
C ASN A 22 -20.34 14.56 24.93
N GLU A 23 -19.73 15.37 25.79
CA GLU A 23 -20.43 16.36 26.60
C GLU A 23 -20.72 17.59 25.75
N LEU A 24 -21.97 18.07 25.78
CA LEU A 24 -22.37 19.27 25.04
C LEU A 24 -21.59 20.49 25.56
N GLY A 25 -21.04 21.29 24.64
CA GLY A 25 -20.28 22.49 24.98
C GLY A 25 -18.82 22.23 25.42
N LYS A 26 -18.36 20.97 25.38
CA LYS A 26 -16.96 20.62 25.65
C LYS A 26 -16.34 19.92 24.46
N SER A 27 -15.01 19.95 24.37
CA SER A 27 -14.28 19.15 23.39
C SER A 27 -14.45 17.65 23.66
N GLY A 28 -14.52 16.86 22.60
CA GLY A 28 -14.66 15.41 22.71
C GLY A 28 -13.46 14.80 23.45
N LYS A 29 -13.75 13.99 24.47
CA LYS A 29 -12.73 13.24 25.21
C LYS A 29 -12.22 12.07 24.35
N ARG A 30 -10.93 11.74 24.45
CA ARG A 30 -10.32 10.61 23.70
C ARG A 30 -9.90 9.42 24.58
N GLY A 31 -10.18 9.46 25.88
CA GLY A 31 -9.97 8.33 26.78
C GLY A 31 -8.51 8.19 27.24
N PHE A 32 -7.67 9.16 26.91
CA PHE A 32 -6.30 9.23 27.39
C PHE A 32 -6.26 9.78 28.82
N ARG A 33 -5.41 9.18 29.66
CA ARG A 33 -5.04 9.75 30.96
C ARG A 33 -4.12 10.93 30.70
N MET A 34 -4.66 12.13 30.86
CA MET A 34 -3.88 13.35 30.78
C MET A 34 -3.08 13.55 32.07
N PRO A 35 -1.84 14.05 31.97
CA PRO A 35 -1.12 14.59 33.12
C PRO A 35 -1.97 15.57 33.93
N GLY A 36 -1.74 15.62 35.24
CA GLY A 36 -2.49 16.45 36.18
C GLY A 36 -2.41 17.96 35.90
N PRO A 37 -3.13 18.79 36.68
CA PRO A 37 -3.23 20.23 36.43
C PRO A 37 -1.90 20.97 36.48
N ASP A 38 -0.90 20.44 37.21
CA ASP A 38 0.43 21.04 37.33
C ASP A 38 1.33 20.78 36.12
N PHE A 39 0.89 19.96 35.17
CA PHE A 39 1.67 19.65 33.98
C PHE A 39 1.46 20.69 32.88
N VAL A 40 2.55 21.40 32.55
CA VAL A 40 2.57 22.33 31.43
C VAL A 40 2.86 21.57 30.13
N TYR A 41 1.87 21.54 29.24
CA TYR A 41 2.04 20.97 27.91
C TYR A 41 2.94 21.85 27.05
N GLY A 42 3.72 21.20 26.18
CA GLY A 42 4.67 21.86 25.28
C GLY A 42 6.09 21.44 25.56
N LYS A 43 7.02 21.93 24.75
CA LYS A 43 8.45 21.68 24.91
C LYS A 43 9.09 22.92 25.52
N PRO A 44 9.55 22.89 26.78
CA PRO A 44 10.27 24.01 27.34
C PRO A 44 11.56 24.22 26.55
N TYR A 45 11.84 25.47 26.17
CA TYR A 45 13.16 25.86 25.71
C TYR A 45 14.08 25.90 26.93
N ILE A 46 14.69 24.77 27.25
CA ILE A 46 15.74 24.70 28.26
C ILE A 46 17.01 25.22 27.57
N VAL A 47 17.21 26.53 27.69
CA VAL A 47 18.44 27.19 27.26
C VAL A 47 19.51 26.86 28.31
N ARG A 48 20.52 26.08 27.93
CA ARG A 48 21.68 25.77 28.76
C ARG A 48 22.88 26.57 28.26
N ASP A 49 22.73 27.88 28.20
CA ASP A 49 23.74 28.74 27.60
C ASP A 49 24.77 29.22 28.62
N GLY A 50 24.65 28.84 29.90
CA GLY A 50 25.60 29.24 30.94
C GLY A 50 25.66 30.75 31.24
N GLY A 51 24.92 31.54 30.46
CA GLY A 51 25.03 32.98 30.38
C GLY A 51 26.34 33.46 29.73
N VAL A 52 26.42 34.78 29.59
CA VAL A 52 27.61 35.50 29.12
C VAL A 52 28.91 35.09 29.82
N PRO A 53 28.98 34.91 31.16
CA PRO A 53 30.24 34.58 31.81
C PRO A 53 30.79 33.22 31.37
N GLU A 54 29.93 32.21 31.17
CA GLU A 54 30.38 30.89 30.73
C GLU A 54 30.91 30.92 29.29
N VAL A 55 30.29 31.72 28.41
CA VAL A 55 30.76 31.94 27.03
C VAL A 55 32.13 32.63 26.99
N LEU A 56 32.37 33.61 27.88
CA LEU A 56 33.63 34.36 27.92
C LEU A 56 34.79 33.57 28.56
N THR A 57 34.49 32.67 29.51
CA THR A 57 35.53 31.96 30.29
C THR A 57 35.77 30.52 29.84
N LYS A 58 34.82 29.85 29.19
CA LYS A 58 34.97 28.45 28.77
C LYS A 58 34.79 28.30 27.27
N TRP A 59 35.82 27.77 26.61
CA TRP A 59 35.71 27.28 25.24
C TRP A 59 35.00 25.92 25.25
N ASN A 60 33.67 25.92 25.15
CA ASN A 60 32.89 24.69 25.08
C ASN A 60 33.03 24.07 23.67
N TYR A 61 33.91 23.09 23.49
CA TYR A 61 33.79 22.19 22.33
C TYR A 61 32.44 21.48 22.47
N VAL A 62 31.55 21.62 21.50
CA VAL A 62 30.28 20.87 21.46
C VAL A 62 30.62 19.40 21.21
N THR A 63 31.11 18.71 22.24
CA THR A 63 30.96 17.27 22.31
C THR A 63 29.49 17.07 22.55
N SER A 64 28.79 16.57 21.54
CA SER A 64 27.40 16.12 21.63
C SER A 64 27.32 14.97 22.63
N ALA A 65 27.42 15.28 23.92
CA ALA A 65 27.16 14.32 24.96
C ALA A 65 25.71 13.85 24.76
N PRO A 66 25.47 12.52 24.69
CA PRO A 66 24.13 12.00 24.54
C PRO A 66 23.27 12.54 25.69
N ARG A 67 22.13 13.15 25.35
CA ARG A 67 21.25 13.78 26.33
C ARG A 67 20.85 12.71 27.36
N PRO A 68 20.87 13.00 28.68
CA PRO A 68 20.31 12.09 29.66
C PRO A 68 18.80 11.96 29.38
N GLY A 69 18.39 10.81 28.86
CA GLY A 69 17.04 10.55 28.34
C GLY A 69 16.97 10.16 26.86
N SER A 70 18.03 10.44 26.06
CA SER A 70 18.23 9.70 24.82
C SER A 70 18.83 8.35 25.19
N GLY A 71 17.99 7.43 25.69
CA GLY A 71 18.36 6.02 25.74
C GLY A 71 18.94 5.69 24.38
N GLY A 72 20.22 5.32 24.34
CA GLY A 72 20.98 5.17 23.10
C GLY A 72 20.09 4.48 22.10
N GLN A 73 19.86 5.10 20.93
CA GLN A 73 18.98 4.58 19.89
C GLN A 73 19.31 3.09 19.78
N LYS A 74 18.46 2.23 20.36
CA LYS A 74 18.72 0.79 20.39
C LYS A 74 18.83 0.46 18.92
N ALA A 75 20.03 0.06 18.48
CA ALA A 75 20.30 -0.14 17.06
C ALA A 75 19.12 -0.92 16.48
N LEU A 76 18.36 -0.29 15.60
CA LEU A 76 17.08 -0.84 15.16
C LEU A 76 17.35 -2.24 14.61
N GLN A 77 16.57 -3.25 15.01
CA GLN A 77 16.80 -4.60 14.52
C GLN A 77 16.53 -4.64 13.01
N ASP A 78 17.44 -5.21 12.22
CA ASP A 78 17.27 -5.34 10.78
C ASP A 78 16.45 -6.59 10.47
N PHE A 79 15.12 -6.41 10.45
CA PHE A 79 14.19 -7.51 10.16
C PHE A 79 14.33 -8.08 8.75
N VAL A 80 14.88 -7.33 7.78
CA VAL A 80 14.99 -7.78 6.40
C VAL A 80 16.12 -8.80 6.27
N SER A 81 17.31 -8.46 6.77
CA SER A 81 18.43 -9.42 6.78
C SER A 81 18.13 -10.62 7.68
N LEU A 82 17.51 -10.39 8.84
CA LEU A 82 17.13 -11.46 9.76
C LEU A 82 16.14 -12.44 9.12
N ASN A 83 15.05 -11.95 8.52
CA ASN A 83 14.07 -12.81 7.87
C ASN A 83 14.66 -13.54 6.65
N ARG A 84 15.57 -12.89 5.92
CA ARG A 84 16.28 -13.55 4.80
C ARG A 84 17.12 -14.73 5.28
N GLU A 85 17.88 -14.58 6.37
CA GLU A 85 18.68 -15.68 6.92
C GLU A 85 17.79 -16.78 7.54
N ALA A 86 16.68 -16.42 8.18
CA ALA A 86 15.71 -17.40 8.68
C ALA A 86 15.17 -18.29 7.53
N VAL A 87 14.81 -17.70 6.40
CA VAL A 87 14.36 -18.45 5.21
C VAL A 87 15.49 -19.31 4.64
N LYS A 88 16.74 -18.81 4.60
CA LYS A 88 17.90 -19.63 4.18
C LYS A 88 18.15 -20.82 5.10
N SER A 89 17.87 -20.68 6.39
CA SER A 89 17.94 -21.77 7.37
C SER A 89 16.77 -22.77 7.28
N GLY A 90 15.82 -22.54 6.36
CA GLY A 90 14.67 -23.42 6.14
C GLY A 90 13.48 -23.17 7.06
N LEU A 91 13.47 -22.06 7.82
CA LEU A 91 12.35 -21.66 8.67
C LEU A 91 11.32 -20.92 7.82
N VAL A 92 10.07 -21.41 7.87
CA VAL A 92 8.97 -20.91 7.04
C VAL A 92 7.76 -20.53 7.91
N THR A 93 7.68 -21.05 9.13
CA THR A 93 6.55 -20.82 10.04
C THR A 93 6.73 -19.53 10.84
N ALA A 94 5.64 -18.82 11.12
CA ALA A 94 5.68 -17.58 11.91
C ALA A 94 6.27 -17.76 13.33
N GLN A 95 5.98 -18.89 13.98
CA GLN A 95 6.54 -19.22 15.30
C GLN A 95 8.05 -19.46 15.25
N GLU A 96 8.53 -20.16 14.22
CA GLU A 96 9.95 -20.35 13.98
C GLU A 96 10.68 -19.02 13.77
N HIS A 97 10.11 -18.13 12.96
CA HIS A 97 10.65 -16.77 12.77
C HIS A 97 10.66 -15.96 14.08
N TYR A 98 9.66 -16.14 14.95
CA TYR A 98 9.62 -15.50 16.26
C TYR A 98 10.78 -15.97 17.15
N HIS A 99 10.98 -17.29 17.25
CA HIS A 99 12.11 -17.87 17.99
C HIS A 99 13.45 -17.47 17.38
N TYR A 100 13.56 -17.47 16.05
CA TYR A 100 14.76 -17.07 15.34
C TYR A 100 15.13 -15.60 15.62
N ARG A 101 14.15 -14.70 15.70
CA ARG A 101 14.34 -13.28 16.07
C ARG A 101 14.81 -13.08 17.50
N ALA A 102 14.40 -13.96 18.41
CA ALA A 102 14.81 -13.90 19.81
C ALA A 102 16.25 -14.39 20.01
N LEU A 103 16.69 -15.37 19.21
CA LEU A 103 18.02 -15.97 19.31
C LEU A 103 19.09 -15.22 18.52
N HIS A 104 18.71 -14.52 17.43
CA HIS A 104 19.68 -13.85 16.54
C HIS A 104 19.58 -12.33 16.61
N ASP A 105 20.67 -11.70 17.06
CA ASP A 105 20.78 -10.25 17.21
C ASP A 105 21.32 -9.56 15.94
N TYR A 106 20.46 -9.43 14.92
CA TYR A 106 20.78 -8.65 13.71
C TYR A 106 20.43 -7.19 13.91
N LYS A 107 21.43 -6.37 14.23
CA LYS A 107 21.29 -4.92 14.37
C LYS A 107 21.52 -4.22 13.03
N TYR A 108 20.67 -3.24 12.73
CA TYR A 108 20.92 -2.27 11.70
C TYR A 108 22.14 -1.45 12.11
N ASN A 109 23.26 -1.69 11.45
CA ASN A 109 24.31 -0.69 11.41
C ASN A 109 23.80 0.38 10.46
N PRO A 110 23.42 1.59 10.94
CA PRO A 110 23.24 2.69 10.01
C PRO A 110 24.54 2.76 9.24
N VAL A 111 24.44 2.53 7.92
CA VAL A 111 25.56 2.56 6.99
C VAL A 111 26.44 3.69 7.45
N LYS A 112 27.68 3.37 7.84
CA LYS A 112 28.71 4.39 8.12
C LYS A 112 28.55 5.36 6.97
N VAL A 113 28.06 6.57 7.25
CA VAL A 113 28.01 7.68 6.29
C VAL A 113 29.28 7.54 5.48
N GLY A 114 29.13 7.31 4.17
CA GLY A 114 30.24 6.88 3.33
C GLY A 114 31.46 7.78 3.56
N PRO A 115 32.69 7.35 3.22
CA PRO A 115 33.93 8.11 3.44
C PRO A 115 33.94 9.59 2.98
N TRP A 116 32.89 10.04 2.31
CA TRP A 116 32.58 11.36 1.82
C TRP A 116 32.28 12.39 2.93
N MET A 117 32.16 11.97 4.20
CA MET A 117 32.22 12.87 5.36
C MET A 117 33.56 12.81 6.12
N LYS A 118 34.65 12.38 5.48
CA LYS A 118 35.98 12.78 5.95
C LYS A 118 36.17 14.22 5.49
N HIS A 119 36.30 15.15 6.44
CA HIS A 119 36.57 16.57 6.21
C HIS A 119 37.49 16.76 4.99
N GLN A 120 36.93 17.20 3.87
CA GLN A 120 37.72 17.61 2.72
C GLN A 120 38.64 18.73 3.22
N ARG A 121 39.96 18.50 3.18
CA ARG A 121 40.92 19.55 3.48
C ARG A 121 40.79 20.59 2.37
N LEU A 122 40.22 21.73 2.71
CA LEU A 122 40.03 22.83 1.78
C LEU A 122 41.42 23.42 1.44
N PRO A 123 41.72 23.75 0.18
CA PRO A 123 42.98 24.41 -0.19
C PRO A 123 43.15 25.75 0.53
N ALA A 124 44.40 26.16 0.78
CA ALA A 124 44.70 27.40 1.50
C ALA A 124 44.25 28.67 0.76
N ASP A 125 44.11 28.59 -0.57
CA ASP A 125 43.70 29.70 -1.44
C ASP A 125 42.18 29.70 -1.71
N MET A 126 41.41 28.97 -0.91
CA MET A 126 39.97 28.89 -1.08
C MET A 126 39.30 30.14 -0.47
N THR A 127 38.71 30.97 -1.32
CA THR A 127 37.88 32.10 -0.89
C THR A 127 36.54 31.57 -0.36
N PHE A 128 36.19 31.92 0.87
CA PHE A 128 34.89 31.57 1.46
C PHE A 128 33.84 32.64 1.12
N GLY A 129 32.65 32.19 0.74
CA GLY A 129 31.54 33.04 0.32
C GLY A 129 30.91 32.48 -0.96
N LEU A 130 29.63 32.75 -1.19
CA LEU A 130 29.08 32.56 -2.53
C LEU A 130 29.63 33.69 -3.40
N PRO A 131 30.19 33.40 -4.60
CA PRO A 131 30.41 34.46 -5.58
C PRO A 131 29.08 35.18 -5.76
N SER A 132 29.09 36.52 -5.90
CA SER A 132 27.89 37.27 -6.22
C SER A 132 27.26 36.59 -7.42
N GLN A 133 26.12 35.92 -7.21
CA GLN A 133 25.40 35.30 -8.31
C GLN A 133 25.13 36.44 -9.27
N VAL A 134 25.71 36.36 -10.47
CA VAL A 134 25.23 37.20 -11.56
C VAL A 134 23.80 36.75 -11.72
N GLY A 135 22.87 37.60 -11.28
CA GLY A 135 21.45 37.31 -11.42
C GLY A 135 21.12 37.06 -12.89
N ASP A 136 19.93 36.54 -13.13
CA ASP A 136 19.53 36.27 -14.51
C ASP A 136 19.64 37.55 -15.36
N PRO A 137 20.16 37.44 -16.60
CA PRO A 137 20.38 38.61 -17.43
C PRO A 137 19.04 39.32 -17.63
N ILE A 138 19.04 40.65 -17.53
CA ILE A 138 17.82 41.50 -17.58
C ILE A 138 16.95 41.21 -18.81
N TYR A 139 17.58 40.77 -19.90
CA TYR A 139 16.92 40.35 -21.13
C TYR A 139 15.91 39.21 -20.90
N SER A 140 16.21 38.24 -20.03
CA SER A 140 15.29 37.15 -19.67
C SER A 140 13.99 37.66 -19.04
N LEU A 141 14.07 38.79 -18.32
CA LEU A 141 12.90 39.47 -17.75
C LEU A 141 12.09 40.20 -18.85
N MET A 142 12.79 40.87 -19.78
CA MET A 142 12.17 41.58 -20.90
C MET A 142 11.50 40.64 -21.91
N GLU A 143 12.04 39.45 -22.11
CA GLU A 143 11.47 38.41 -22.98
C GLU A 143 10.35 37.59 -22.31
N HIS A 144 9.99 37.90 -21.06
CA HIS A 144 9.03 37.11 -20.28
C HIS A 144 9.39 35.62 -20.16
N ARG A 145 10.68 35.24 -20.13
CA ARG A 145 11.09 33.81 -20.13
C ARG A 145 10.49 33.04 -18.96
N TYR A 146 10.42 33.64 -17.78
CA TYR A 146 9.80 33.04 -16.59
C TYR A 146 8.32 32.72 -16.78
N GLN A 147 7.59 33.57 -17.49
CA GLN A 147 6.18 33.30 -17.80
C GLN A 147 6.07 32.09 -18.73
N HIS A 148 6.94 31.99 -19.74
CA HIS A 148 6.95 30.86 -20.66
C HIS A 148 7.33 29.55 -19.97
N ASP A 149 8.34 29.59 -19.09
CA ASP A 149 8.78 28.42 -18.34
C ASP A 149 7.73 27.97 -17.33
N TRP A 150 7.08 28.92 -16.64
CA TRP A 150 5.95 28.62 -15.77
C TRP A 150 4.78 27.99 -16.53
N LEU A 151 4.43 28.53 -17.71
CA LEU A 151 3.36 27.95 -18.54
C LEU A 151 3.71 26.52 -18.98
N LYS A 152 4.95 26.26 -19.39
CA LYS A 152 5.42 24.91 -19.73
C LYS A 152 5.33 23.97 -18.53
N GLU A 153 5.73 24.42 -17.34
CA GLU A 153 5.65 23.61 -16.13
C GLU A 153 4.19 23.33 -15.73
N GLN A 154 3.29 24.30 -15.86
CA GLN A 154 1.87 24.10 -15.62
C GLN A 154 1.26 23.10 -16.59
N LEU A 155 1.58 23.20 -17.89
CA LEU A 155 1.12 22.26 -18.91
C LEU A 155 1.63 20.84 -18.61
N ALA A 156 2.93 20.69 -18.34
CA ALA A 156 3.52 19.39 -17.98
C ALA A 156 2.89 18.79 -16.71
N SER A 157 2.63 19.62 -15.69
CA SER A 157 1.96 19.21 -14.46
C SER A 157 0.52 18.77 -14.71
N GLN A 158 -0.21 19.48 -15.58
CA GLN A 158 -1.57 19.13 -15.97
C GLN A 158 -1.62 17.81 -16.74
N GLU A 159 -0.73 17.61 -17.72
CA GLU A 159 -0.60 16.35 -18.46
C GLU A 159 -0.28 15.18 -17.53
N ALA A 160 0.67 15.37 -16.60
CA ALA A 160 1.01 14.35 -15.61
C ALA A 160 -0.18 14.01 -14.69
N ARG A 161 -0.98 15.00 -14.30
CA ARG A 161 -2.22 14.79 -13.53
C ARG A 161 -3.26 14.02 -14.35
N GLN A 162 -3.46 14.38 -15.61
CA GLN A 162 -4.39 13.69 -16.51
C GLN A 162 -3.96 12.23 -16.75
N ALA A 163 -2.68 11.98 -17.02
CA ALA A 163 -2.13 10.64 -17.17
C ALA A 163 -2.35 9.79 -15.91
N LYS A 164 -2.08 10.35 -14.71
CA LYS A 164 -2.37 9.67 -13.43
C LYS A 164 -3.87 9.37 -13.26
N GLN A 165 -4.75 10.28 -13.67
CA GLN A 165 -6.20 10.04 -13.62
C GLN A 165 -6.64 8.95 -14.61
N GLN A 166 -6.12 8.95 -15.84
CA GLN A 166 -6.39 7.90 -16.82
C GLN A 166 -5.94 6.52 -16.33
N MET A 167 -4.73 6.42 -15.76
CA MET A 167 -4.22 5.19 -15.16
C MET A 167 -5.10 4.70 -14.00
N LYS A 168 -5.59 5.62 -13.15
CA LYS A 168 -6.54 5.29 -12.08
C LYS A 168 -7.88 4.77 -12.63
N LYS A 169 -8.44 5.42 -13.66
CA LYS A 169 -9.69 4.97 -14.31
C LYS A 169 -9.52 3.59 -14.95
N ALA A 170 -8.42 3.36 -15.69
CA ALA A 170 -8.11 2.05 -16.26
C ALA A 170 -7.97 0.96 -15.18
N LYS A 171 -7.38 1.29 -14.03
CA LYS A 171 -7.28 0.36 -12.89
C LYS A 171 -8.63 0.08 -12.23
N GLN A 172 -9.55 1.04 -12.19
CA GLN A 172 -10.92 0.86 -11.69
C GLN A 172 -11.77 -0.01 -12.62
N GLN A 173 -11.58 0.12 -13.94
CA GLN A 173 -12.25 -0.72 -14.94
C GLN A 173 -11.78 -2.18 -14.91
N LYS A 174 -10.54 -2.44 -14.47
CA LYS A 174 -10.06 -3.80 -14.23
C LYS A 174 -10.61 -4.32 -12.90
N ILE A 175 -11.83 -4.86 -12.93
CA ILE A 175 -12.39 -5.67 -11.84
C ILE A 175 -11.39 -6.79 -11.56
N LYS A 176 -10.86 -6.86 -10.34
CA LYS A 176 -9.98 -7.95 -9.95
C LYS A 176 -10.78 -9.24 -9.95
N GLU A 177 -10.35 -10.20 -10.76
CA GLU A 177 -10.91 -11.53 -10.74
C GLU A 177 -10.69 -12.17 -9.37
N THR A 178 -11.76 -12.74 -8.81
CA THR A 178 -11.70 -13.49 -7.56
C THR A 178 -11.33 -14.94 -7.86
N ARG A 179 -10.88 -15.70 -6.84
CA ARG A 179 -10.56 -17.12 -6.99
C ARG A 179 -11.70 -17.92 -7.65
N THR A 180 -12.95 -17.56 -7.35
CA THR A 180 -14.15 -18.18 -7.94
C THR A 180 -14.31 -17.89 -9.43
N THR A 181 -14.02 -16.67 -9.91
CA THR A 181 -14.09 -16.34 -11.34
C THR A 181 -13.00 -17.03 -12.12
N HIS A 182 -11.79 -17.13 -11.56
CA HIS A 182 -10.71 -17.92 -12.16
C HIS A 182 -11.09 -19.40 -12.28
N LEU A 183 -11.65 -19.99 -11.23
CA LEU A 183 -12.08 -21.39 -11.26
C LEU A 183 -13.17 -21.67 -12.30
N ARG A 184 -14.10 -20.72 -12.53
CA ARG A 184 -15.10 -20.85 -13.61
C ARG A 184 -14.50 -20.80 -15.00
N LYS A 185 -13.52 -19.90 -15.22
CA LYS A 185 -12.82 -19.79 -16.52
C LYS A 185 -11.89 -20.97 -16.78
N SER A 186 -11.36 -21.56 -15.72
CA SER A 186 -10.44 -22.70 -15.79
C SER A 186 -11.16 -24.04 -15.75
N LEU A 187 -12.48 -24.10 -15.99
CA LEU A 187 -13.09 -25.40 -16.26
C LEU A 187 -12.35 -25.97 -17.47
N PRO A 188 -11.72 -27.15 -17.37
CA PRO A 188 -11.22 -27.83 -18.54
C PRO A 188 -12.40 -27.95 -19.50
N GLY A 189 -12.20 -27.55 -20.75
CA GLY A 189 -13.25 -27.63 -21.76
C GLY A 189 -13.86 -29.02 -21.69
N GLU A 190 -15.20 -29.09 -21.57
CA GLU A 190 -15.91 -30.35 -21.50
C GLU A 190 -15.41 -31.19 -22.68
N GLU A 191 -14.63 -32.24 -22.39
CA GLU A 191 -14.37 -33.26 -23.40
C GLU A 191 -15.76 -33.68 -23.87
N GLN A 192 -16.05 -33.55 -25.16
CA GLN A 192 -17.31 -34.00 -25.73
C GLN A 192 -17.33 -35.52 -25.56
N THR A 193 -17.70 -35.98 -24.36
CA THR A 193 -17.88 -37.37 -24.08
C THR A 193 -19.05 -37.77 -24.93
N THR A 194 -18.77 -38.45 -26.03
CA THR A 194 -19.80 -39.15 -26.76
C THR A 194 -20.55 -40.01 -25.73
N PHE A 195 -21.88 -39.93 -25.72
CA PHE A 195 -22.67 -40.74 -24.81
C PHE A 195 -22.25 -42.20 -24.97
N TRP A 196 -22.16 -42.92 -23.85
CA TRP A 196 -21.72 -44.30 -23.85
C TRP A 196 -22.51 -45.12 -24.87
N GLN A 197 -21.80 -45.74 -25.82
CA GLN A 197 -22.38 -46.57 -26.87
C GLN A 197 -21.72 -47.95 -26.83
N MET A 198 -22.53 -49.01 -26.86
CA MET A 198 -22.00 -50.38 -26.93
C MET A 198 -21.10 -50.57 -28.18
N PRO A 199 -19.99 -51.32 -28.09
CA PRO A 199 -19.06 -51.51 -29.19
C PRO A 199 -19.71 -52.05 -30.48
N ARG A 200 -20.73 -52.91 -30.33
CA ARG A 200 -21.46 -53.49 -31.47
C ARG A 200 -22.26 -52.45 -32.26
N PHE A 201 -22.66 -51.33 -31.63
CA PHE A 201 -23.46 -50.29 -32.28
C PHE A 201 -22.63 -49.13 -32.84
N GLN A 202 -21.33 -49.02 -32.53
CA GLN A 202 -20.47 -47.98 -33.10
C GLN A 202 -20.35 -48.07 -34.63
N LYS A 203 -20.44 -49.29 -35.19
CA LYS A 203 -20.34 -49.54 -36.63
C LYS A 203 -21.69 -49.53 -37.36
N VAL A 204 -22.80 -49.47 -36.64
CA VAL A 204 -24.14 -49.58 -37.21
C VAL A 204 -24.75 -48.18 -37.30
N GLY A 205 -25.01 -47.73 -38.54
CA GLY A 205 -25.67 -46.45 -38.78
C GLY A 205 -27.15 -46.46 -38.36
N PRO A 206 -27.78 -45.28 -38.25
CA PRO A 206 -29.21 -45.18 -37.95
C PRO A 206 -30.02 -45.87 -39.04
N HIS A 207 -30.94 -46.75 -38.63
CA HIS A 207 -31.80 -47.49 -39.56
C HIS A 207 -32.94 -46.64 -40.12
N LEU A 208 -33.30 -45.57 -39.43
CA LEU A 208 -34.36 -44.64 -39.80
C LEU A 208 -33.79 -43.22 -39.89
N SER A 209 -34.02 -42.53 -41.00
CA SER A 209 -33.80 -41.09 -41.13
C SER A 209 -35.16 -40.40 -41.18
N THR A 210 -35.51 -39.68 -40.12
CA THR A 210 -36.76 -38.90 -40.03
C THR A 210 -36.65 -37.52 -40.68
N PHE A 211 -35.44 -37.12 -41.09
CA PHE A 211 -35.21 -35.85 -41.77
C PHE A 211 -35.51 -35.97 -43.26
N ARG A 212 -36.11 -34.92 -43.83
CA ARG A 212 -36.48 -34.87 -45.25
C ARG A 212 -35.23 -34.79 -46.12
N ASP A 213 -34.26 -33.97 -45.70
CA ASP A 213 -32.99 -33.78 -46.39
C ASP A 213 -31.75 -33.92 -45.46
N PRO A 214 -30.58 -34.31 -46.00
CA PRO A 214 -29.35 -34.40 -45.22
C PRO A 214 -28.87 -33.04 -44.70
N GLU A 215 -29.22 -31.96 -45.38
CA GLU A 215 -28.90 -30.59 -44.95
C GLU A 215 -29.76 -30.15 -43.76
N GLU A 216 -31.05 -30.49 -43.77
CA GLU A 216 -31.96 -30.26 -42.64
C GLU A 216 -31.51 -31.01 -41.40
N ARG A 217 -31.01 -32.25 -41.57
CA ARG A 217 -30.40 -33.01 -40.47
C ARG A 217 -29.25 -32.23 -39.83
N ARG A 218 -28.29 -31.75 -40.63
CA ARG A 218 -27.15 -30.97 -40.11
C ARG A 218 -27.63 -29.70 -39.40
N LYS A 219 -28.58 -28.98 -40.00
CA LYS A 219 -29.17 -27.76 -39.42
C LYS A 219 -29.85 -28.04 -38.07
N ALA A 220 -30.59 -29.14 -37.95
CA ALA A 220 -31.24 -29.54 -36.70
C ALA A 220 -30.21 -29.89 -35.60
N PHE A 221 -29.14 -30.63 -35.94
CA PHE A 221 -28.07 -30.94 -34.98
C PHE A 221 -27.29 -29.69 -34.54
N LEU A 222 -27.05 -28.75 -35.45
CA LEU A 222 -26.45 -27.46 -35.12
C LEU A 222 -27.34 -26.64 -34.18
N ALA A 223 -28.64 -26.55 -34.48
CA ALA A 223 -29.61 -25.88 -33.64
C ALA A 223 -29.71 -26.51 -32.23
N HIS A 224 -29.71 -27.84 -32.16
CA HIS A 224 -29.70 -28.58 -30.90
C HIS A 224 -28.43 -28.31 -30.09
N SER A 225 -27.26 -28.30 -30.75
CA SER A 225 -25.98 -28.01 -30.09
C SER A 225 -25.96 -26.57 -29.56
N SER A 226 -26.45 -25.59 -30.32
CA SER A 226 -26.56 -24.21 -29.84
C SER A 226 -27.54 -24.06 -28.67
N ASP A 227 -28.67 -24.77 -28.68
CA ASP A 227 -29.69 -24.70 -27.62
C ASP A 227 -29.24 -25.43 -26.34
N SER A 228 -28.47 -26.52 -26.47
CA SER A 228 -27.97 -27.32 -25.34
C SER A 228 -27.15 -26.51 -24.34
N THR A 229 -26.40 -25.51 -24.81
CA THR A 229 -25.59 -24.61 -23.97
C THR A 229 -26.42 -23.81 -22.96
N THR A 230 -27.72 -23.66 -23.18
CA THR A 230 -28.62 -22.90 -22.28
C THR A 230 -29.36 -23.77 -21.27
N ARG A 231 -29.31 -25.10 -21.42
CA ARG A 231 -30.11 -26.07 -20.64
C ARG A 231 -29.26 -26.80 -19.61
N PHE A 232 -28.84 -26.12 -18.56
CA PHE A 232 -28.16 -26.74 -17.42
C PHE A 232 -29.11 -26.90 -16.21
N GLY A 233 -29.22 -28.11 -15.66
CA GLY A 233 -30.00 -28.44 -14.45
C GLY A 233 -30.86 -29.71 -14.58
N TYR A 234 -31.29 -30.28 -13.45
CA TYR A 234 -32.08 -31.54 -13.39
C TYR A 234 -33.38 -31.51 -14.20
N LEU A 235 -33.96 -30.33 -14.41
CA LEU A 235 -35.21 -30.12 -15.14
C LEU A 235 -35.02 -29.53 -16.55
N GLY A 236 -33.78 -29.27 -16.99
CA GLY A 236 -33.49 -28.83 -18.37
C GLY A 236 -34.17 -27.52 -18.82
N GLN A 237 -34.60 -26.67 -17.89
CA GLN A 237 -35.24 -25.39 -18.22
C GLN A 237 -34.18 -24.31 -18.43
N GLY A 238 -33.90 -23.98 -19.69
CA GLY A 238 -33.01 -22.88 -20.07
C GLY A 238 -33.73 -21.54 -20.12
N ILE A 239 -32.99 -20.45 -19.88
CA ILE A 239 -33.47 -19.08 -20.07
C ILE A 239 -33.29 -18.74 -21.56
N HIS A 240 -34.38 -18.74 -22.32
CA HIS A 240 -34.36 -18.28 -23.71
C HIS A 240 -34.17 -16.76 -23.73
N THR A 241 -32.97 -16.29 -24.09
CA THR A 241 -32.79 -14.88 -24.47
C THR A 241 -33.27 -14.70 -25.89
N ILE A 242 -34.49 -14.17 -26.03
CA ILE A 242 -35.04 -13.73 -27.32
C ILE A 242 -34.16 -12.56 -27.80
N SER A 243 -33.50 -12.75 -28.94
CA SER A 243 -32.91 -11.67 -29.75
C SER A 243 -33.81 -11.40 -30.94
#